data_AF-A0A2E7CPG0-F1
#
_entry.id   AF-A0A2E7CPG0-F1
#
_cell.length_a   1.000
_cell.length_b   1.000
_cell.length_c   1.000
_cell.angle_alpha   90.00
_cell.angle_beta   90.00
_cell.angle_gamma   90.00
#
_symmetry.space_group_name_H-M   'P 1'
#
loop_
_entity.id
_entity.type
_entity.pdbx_description
1 polymer ?
#
loop_
_entity_poly.entity_id
_entity_poly.type
_entity_poly.pdbx_seq_one_letter_code
_entity_poly.pdbx_strand_id
1 'polypeptide(L)'
;MFYLILAACNSDNSVKDADLGSSAINSYQLQVNEPRHGGFYNDSSVPIEGFINPPGATLLIEGIPISTDDQGGFSFELPLDSDYEIIDFELVEGDLTERIPVFRGVDPVDSWPGGITARLLPLGMDVLGAQLGAALDDTGWTEQISAQLPETDWGTGGLYPVGVVQDPTVVALRPAEDGVAVAFTLNNFGIEYSLVYDLFGTTVTDVVSFTIAEIAIGATAVPYFDENGTLIFSLVEADLVMDTPDVQFGMVDGFIVEWLMQAGWDWIMEPIAENILDTVLAEVGSLELGGPFAFETDLMGSTFGLNLYDIYGDLDGLALGVEIAVGDLGYQESVDIPVPTQETTPDAQLAVALHEGLFQELLSGQLLGLLSQDLDLGGSFGAIIGNGLMALPGGDDAPSGDGWCLDINPGETSLVRMHEGVEPLASLYLPEFKMEAGIQDNGECEKWMEANLVTEVQIVVSEGSKLGFELKIDDGALLYYGSDDYLDGDVSEEEVIEALGNYLETMLGLIGGVAEIDLAEFLGGAGDSQLPLEGLSISIHDSTKMLDSSGEELPGLYALSIDLWNPVMESSEDLED
;
A
#
# COMPACT_ATOMS: atom_id res chain seq x y z
N MET A 1 4.24 24.70 42.61
CA MET A 1 5.59 25.29 42.81
C MET A 1 6.41 24.83 41.61
N PHE A 2 6.96 25.79 40.87
CA PHE A 2 7.49 25.71 39.49
C PHE A 2 6.44 25.74 38.37
N TYR A 3 6.14 26.96 37.93
CA TYR A 3 5.69 27.31 36.58
C TYR A 3 6.93 27.86 35.85
N LEU A 4 7.26 27.28 34.70
CA LEU A 4 8.24 27.81 33.75
C LEU A 4 7.47 28.59 32.69
N ILE A 5 7.77 29.89 32.61
CA ILE A 5 7.35 30.80 31.54
C ILE A 5 8.53 30.86 30.57
N LEU A 6 8.30 30.46 29.31
CA LEU A 6 9.25 30.67 28.22
C LEU A 6 9.09 32.11 27.71
N ALA A 7 10.17 32.87 27.81
CA ALA A 7 10.34 34.17 27.18
C ALA A 7 11.16 33.97 25.91
N ALA A 8 10.58 34.30 24.74
CA ALA A 8 11.31 34.36 23.49
C ALA A 8 12.13 35.67 23.42
N CYS A 9 13.36 35.54 22.93
CA CYS A 9 14.37 36.58 22.85
C CYS A 9 14.05 37.62 21.78
N ASN A 10 14.19 38.89 22.16
CA ASN A 10 14.19 40.06 21.29
C ASN A 10 15.66 40.40 20.96
N SER A 11 16.08 40.34 19.69
CA SER A 11 17.43 40.74 19.27
C SER A 11 17.41 42.16 18.71
N ASP A 12 17.95 43.07 19.52
CA ASP A 12 18.34 44.43 19.18
C ASP A 12 19.18 44.50 17.90
N ASN A 13 18.74 45.33 16.94
CA ASN A 13 19.64 46.09 16.07
C ASN A 13 19.04 47.47 15.79
N SER A 14 19.25 48.40 16.72
CA SER A 14 18.88 49.81 16.56
C SER A 14 19.97 50.56 15.78
N VAL A 15 19.68 50.95 14.53
CA VAL A 15 20.35 52.08 13.89
C VAL A 15 19.75 53.36 14.46
N LYS A 16 20.59 54.20 15.08
CA LYS A 16 20.20 55.51 15.60
C LYS A 16 20.33 56.55 14.50
N ASP A 17 19.21 57.05 13.99
CA ASP A 17 19.15 58.36 13.34
C ASP A 17 18.09 59.26 13.98
N ALA A 18 18.38 60.55 13.92
CA ALA A 18 17.95 61.56 14.87
C ALA A 18 16.52 62.10 14.68
N ASP A 19 15.82 62.20 15.82
CA ASP A 19 14.91 63.28 16.26
C ASP A 19 14.26 64.18 15.18
N LEU A 20 13.08 63.76 14.71
CA LEU A 20 11.99 64.66 14.29
C LEU A 20 10.69 64.14 14.89
N GLY A 21 10.03 64.97 15.70
CA GLY A 21 8.91 64.60 16.57
C GLY A 21 7.84 63.71 15.91
N SER A 22 7.68 62.50 16.43
CA SER A 22 6.63 61.59 16.03
C SER A 22 5.34 61.90 16.80
N SER A 23 4.36 62.39 16.07
CA SER A 23 2.96 62.02 16.32
C SER A 23 2.91 60.51 16.55
N ALA A 24 2.13 60.05 17.52
CA ALA A 24 1.88 58.62 17.71
C ALA A 24 1.53 58.00 16.35
N ILE A 25 2.44 57.22 15.79
CA ILE A 25 2.14 56.37 14.65
C ILE A 25 1.22 55.32 15.26
N ASN A 26 -0.08 55.42 14.98
CA ASN A 26 -0.99 54.31 15.25
C ASN A 26 -0.46 53.18 14.36
N SER A 27 0.32 52.27 14.93
CA SER A 27 0.73 51.06 14.23
C SER A 27 -0.52 50.23 13.98
N TYR A 28 -0.81 49.95 12.71
CA TYR A 28 -1.86 49.01 12.37
C TYR A 28 -1.49 47.63 12.94
N GLN A 29 -2.49 46.91 13.46
CA GLN A 29 -2.32 45.56 13.98
C GLN A 29 -3.51 44.72 13.53
N LEU A 30 -3.22 43.51 13.06
CA LEU A 30 -4.16 42.43 12.83
C LEU A 30 -3.81 41.31 13.81
N GLN A 31 -4.83 40.77 14.49
CA GLN A 31 -4.70 39.58 15.31
C GLN A 31 -5.85 38.64 14.96
N VAL A 32 -5.51 37.49 14.37
CA VAL A 32 -6.46 36.40 14.13
C VAL A 32 -6.40 35.42 15.30
N ASN A 33 -7.57 35.09 15.86
CA ASN A 33 -7.70 34.11 16.95
C ASN A 33 -8.22 32.77 16.42
N GLU A 34 -9.15 32.81 15.45
CA GLU A 34 -9.59 31.68 14.65
C GLU A 34 -9.66 32.13 13.17
N PRO A 35 -9.25 31.29 12.21
CA PRO A 35 -8.80 29.92 12.43
C PRO A 35 -7.41 29.83 13.04
N ARG A 36 -7.09 28.66 13.59
CA ARG A 36 -5.73 28.31 13.97
C ARG A 36 -4.99 27.84 12.73
N HIS A 37 -3.73 28.24 12.64
CA HIS A 37 -2.80 27.76 11.64
C HIS A 37 -2.68 26.22 11.70
N GLY A 38 -2.93 25.56 10.57
CA GLY A 38 -2.97 24.09 10.46
C GLY A 38 -4.17 23.44 11.18
N GLY A 39 -5.20 24.22 11.53
CA GLY A 39 -6.37 23.74 12.26
C GLY A 39 -7.30 22.86 11.43
N PHE A 40 -7.89 21.85 12.08
CA PHE A 40 -8.86 20.93 11.49
C PHE A 40 -10.30 21.33 11.85
N TYR A 41 -11.16 21.45 10.84
CA TYR A 41 -12.55 21.88 10.98
C TYR A 41 -13.51 20.85 10.37
N ASN A 42 -14.30 20.20 11.23
CA ASN A 42 -15.26 19.16 10.86
C ASN A 42 -16.57 19.71 10.28
N ASP A 43 -16.98 20.89 10.75
CA ASP A 43 -18.13 21.59 10.22
C ASP A 43 -17.73 22.13 8.83
N SER A 44 -18.64 22.11 7.86
CA SER A 44 -18.41 22.64 6.50
C SER A 44 -18.19 24.16 6.46
N SER A 45 -17.79 24.75 7.60
CA SER A 45 -17.50 26.15 7.80
C SER A 45 -16.44 26.34 8.87
N VAL A 46 -15.53 27.26 8.63
CA VAL A 46 -14.47 27.68 9.53
C VAL A 46 -14.91 28.95 10.27
N PRO A 47 -14.84 28.98 11.61
CA PRO A 47 -15.07 30.21 12.36
C PRO A 47 -13.89 31.16 12.16
N ILE A 48 -14.20 32.40 11.81
CA ILE A 48 -13.22 33.46 11.61
C ILE A 48 -13.43 34.51 12.70
N GLU A 49 -12.47 34.64 13.60
CA GLU A 49 -12.55 35.55 14.75
C GLU A 49 -11.23 36.26 15.00
N GLY A 50 -11.29 37.56 15.29
CA GLY A 50 -10.08 38.33 15.55
C GLY A 50 -10.34 39.79 15.86
N PHE A 51 -9.29 40.58 15.75
CA PHE A 51 -9.29 41.99 16.10
C PHE A 51 -8.32 42.80 15.23
N ILE A 52 -8.71 44.02 14.87
CA ILE A 52 -7.87 45.00 14.20
C ILE A 52 -7.72 46.30 15.00
N ASN A 53 -6.57 46.96 14.87
CA ASN A 53 -6.29 48.27 15.46
C ASN A 53 -5.67 49.20 14.41
N PRO A 54 -6.10 50.46 14.26
CA PRO A 54 -7.26 51.09 14.91
C PRO A 54 -8.61 50.52 14.44
N PRO A 55 -9.66 50.60 15.28
CA PRO A 55 -11.01 50.21 14.89
C PRO A 55 -11.51 51.01 13.67
N GLY A 56 -12.13 50.33 12.71
CA GLY A 56 -12.65 50.95 11.48
C GLY A 56 -11.66 51.02 10.31
N ALA A 57 -10.48 50.41 10.44
CA ALA A 57 -9.64 50.06 9.30
C ALA A 57 -10.34 48.99 8.43
N THR A 58 -9.97 48.92 7.15
CA THR A 58 -10.59 48.03 6.16
C THR A 58 -9.90 46.68 6.21
N LEU A 59 -10.61 45.68 6.74
CA LEU A 59 -10.21 44.28 6.70
C LEU A 59 -10.91 43.59 5.52
N LEU A 60 -10.12 42.98 4.63
CA LEU A 60 -10.60 42.07 3.61
C LEU A 60 -10.27 40.65 4.04
N ILE A 61 -11.22 39.72 3.87
CA ILE A 61 -10.99 38.28 4.04
C ILE A 61 -11.49 37.60 2.78
N GLU A 62 -10.64 36.83 2.10
CA GLU A 62 -10.90 36.34 0.74
C GLU A 62 -11.27 37.48 -0.24
N GLY A 63 -10.65 38.65 -0.09
CA GLY A 63 -10.98 39.86 -0.84
C GLY A 63 -12.35 40.47 -0.53
N ILE A 64 -13.11 39.91 0.43
CA ILE A 64 -14.43 40.39 0.85
C ILE A 64 -14.27 41.35 2.03
N PRO A 65 -14.79 42.59 1.96
CA PRO A 65 -14.71 43.52 3.08
C PRO A 65 -15.58 43.08 4.25
N ILE A 66 -14.95 42.93 5.42
CA ILE A 66 -15.60 42.51 6.66
C ILE A 66 -15.83 43.71 7.58
N SER A 67 -17.03 43.76 8.16
CA SER A 67 -17.37 44.81 9.12
C SER A 67 -16.82 44.49 10.50
N THR A 68 -16.08 45.42 11.10
CA THR A 68 -15.62 45.32 12.49
C THR A 68 -16.52 46.10 13.44
N ASP A 69 -16.57 45.70 14.70
CA ASP A 69 -17.29 46.41 15.75
C ASP A 69 -16.58 47.72 16.19
N ASP A 70 -17.21 48.46 17.12
CA ASP A 70 -16.68 49.70 17.68
C ASP A 70 -15.35 49.54 18.44
N GLN A 71 -14.96 48.30 18.76
CA GLN A 71 -13.68 47.97 19.37
C GLN A 71 -12.66 47.48 18.34
N GLY A 72 -13.06 47.10 17.13
CA GLY A 72 -12.19 46.52 16.11
C GLY A 72 -12.29 44.99 16.01
N GLY A 73 -13.21 44.36 16.75
CA GLY A 73 -13.45 42.91 16.68
C GLY A 73 -14.23 42.51 15.44
N PHE A 74 -13.95 41.32 14.92
CA PHE A 74 -14.71 40.67 13.83
C PHE A 74 -15.01 39.21 14.17
N SER A 75 -16.15 38.71 13.68
CA SER A 75 -16.58 37.32 13.83
C SER A 75 -17.54 36.95 12.69
N PHE A 76 -17.24 35.92 11.92
CA PHE A 76 -18.13 35.32 10.91
C PHE A 76 -17.72 33.87 10.60
N GLU A 77 -18.52 33.16 9.81
CA GLU A 77 -18.23 31.78 9.36
C GLU A 77 -17.97 31.78 7.86
N LEU A 78 -16.88 31.15 7.43
CA LEU A 78 -16.53 30.95 6.03
C LEU A 78 -16.79 29.48 5.66
N PRO A 79 -17.56 29.16 4.59
CA PRO A 79 -17.71 27.78 4.16
C PRO A 79 -16.36 27.21 3.67
N LEU A 80 -16.12 25.92 3.89
CA LEU A 80 -14.93 25.22 3.41
C LEU A 80 -15.34 24.22 2.32
N ASP A 81 -14.91 24.46 1.08
CA ASP A 81 -15.38 23.70 -0.09
C ASP A 81 -14.41 22.58 -0.51
N SER A 82 -13.15 22.61 -0.06
CA SER A 82 -12.08 21.66 -0.35
C SER A 82 -11.56 20.96 0.91
N ASP A 83 -10.69 19.95 0.75
CA ASP A 83 -10.03 19.26 1.87
C ASP A 83 -9.05 20.16 2.62
N TYR A 84 -8.61 21.22 1.95
CA TYR A 84 -7.63 22.17 2.39
C TYR A 84 -7.92 23.53 1.74
N GLU A 85 -7.75 24.61 2.48
CA GLU A 85 -7.93 25.99 2.00
C GLU A 85 -6.94 26.93 2.70
N ILE A 86 -6.50 27.99 2.02
CA ILE A 86 -5.80 29.12 2.65
C ILE A 86 -6.79 30.24 2.83
N ILE A 87 -6.89 30.73 4.06
CA ILE A 87 -7.68 31.92 4.34
C ILE A 87 -6.78 33.14 4.35
N ASP A 88 -7.00 34.04 3.40
CA ASP A 88 -6.26 35.28 3.21
C ASP A 88 -6.91 36.44 3.97
N PHE A 89 -6.13 37.08 4.84
CA PHE A 89 -6.49 38.27 5.60
C PHE A 89 -5.65 39.46 5.13
N GLU A 90 -6.31 40.55 4.74
CA GLU A 90 -5.63 41.78 4.30
C GLU A 90 -6.16 42.99 5.07
N LEU A 91 -5.27 43.70 5.75
CA LEU A 91 -5.55 44.99 6.38
C LEU A 91 -4.99 46.12 5.50
N VAL A 92 -5.86 46.70 4.67
CA VAL A 92 -5.49 47.58 3.55
C VAL A 92 -4.68 48.80 3.99
N GLU A 93 -5.08 49.50 5.06
CA GLU A 93 -4.36 50.71 5.49
C GLU A 93 -3.04 50.42 6.20
N GLY A 94 -2.84 49.19 6.67
CA GLY A 94 -1.64 48.72 7.35
C GLY A 94 -0.63 48.05 6.43
N ASP A 95 -1.03 47.69 5.21
CA ASP A 95 -0.27 46.81 4.30
C ASP A 95 0.16 45.52 5.03
N LEU A 96 -0.78 44.96 5.82
CA LEU A 96 -0.57 43.72 6.55
C LEU A 96 -1.39 42.61 5.90
N THR A 97 -0.71 41.56 5.50
CA THR A 97 -1.29 40.33 4.96
C THR A 97 -0.94 39.17 5.87
N GLU A 98 -1.93 38.33 6.16
CA GLU A 98 -1.76 37.10 6.93
C GLU A 98 -2.49 35.98 6.18
N ARG A 99 -1.82 34.86 5.95
CA ARG A 99 -2.36 33.70 5.23
C ARG A 99 -2.40 32.53 6.21
N ILE A 100 -3.57 31.95 6.43
CA ILE A 100 -3.73 30.88 7.43
C ILE A 100 -4.25 29.61 6.74
N PRO A 101 -3.44 28.56 6.63
CA PRO A 101 -3.90 27.28 6.09
C PRO A 101 -4.80 26.56 7.09
N VAL A 102 -5.88 25.99 6.58
CA VAL A 102 -6.86 25.21 7.34
C VAL A 102 -7.21 23.92 6.61
N PHE A 103 -7.57 22.90 7.38
CA PHE A 103 -7.89 21.57 6.87
C PHE A 103 -9.32 21.18 7.19
N ARG A 104 -9.94 20.47 6.26
CA ARG A 104 -11.26 19.88 6.45
C ARG A 104 -11.17 18.57 7.22
N GLY A 105 -12.17 18.31 8.05
CA GLY A 105 -12.34 17.01 8.69
C GLY A 105 -11.42 16.83 9.90
N VAL A 106 -11.00 15.59 10.14
CA VAL A 106 -10.17 15.20 11.28
C VAL A 106 -8.72 15.08 10.82
N ASP A 107 -7.80 15.32 11.76
CA ASP A 107 -6.39 15.01 11.57
C ASP A 107 -6.22 13.49 11.30
N PRO A 108 -5.62 13.09 10.16
CA PRO A 108 -5.36 11.69 9.84
C PRO A 108 -4.60 10.96 10.96
N VAL A 109 -3.66 11.62 11.64
CA VAL A 109 -2.83 11.00 12.67
C VAL A 109 -3.65 10.72 13.92
N ASP A 110 -4.51 11.67 14.33
CA ASP A 110 -5.38 11.52 15.51
C ASP A 110 -6.47 10.45 15.31
N SER A 111 -6.84 10.18 14.06
CA SER A 111 -7.88 9.20 13.70
C SER A 111 -7.34 7.82 13.33
N TRP A 112 -6.01 7.66 13.19
CA TRP A 112 -5.42 6.40 12.77
C TRP A 112 -5.53 5.31 13.84
N PRO A 113 -6.14 4.14 13.54
CA PRO A 113 -6.25 3.04 14.50
C PRO A 113 -4.96 2.28 14.83
N GLY A 114 -3.81 2.62 14.23
CA GLY A 114 -2.51 1.99 14.54
C GLY A 114 -2.25 0.63 13.88
N GLY A 115 -2.94 0.31 12.79
CA GLY A 115 -2.74 -0.94 12.08
C GLY A 115 -3.30 -0.94 10.66
N ILE A 116 -3.21 -2.10 10.03
CA ILE A 116 -3.82 -2.43 8.74
C ILE A 116 -4.51 -3.79 8.87
N THR A 117 -5.56 -3.99 8.08
CA THR A 117 -6.16 -5.31 7.90
C THR A 117 -6.14 -5.69 6.44
N ALA A 118 -6.03 -6.97 6.16
CA ALA A 118 -6.02 -7.49 4.81
C ALA A 118 -6.91 -8.72 4.72
N ARG A 119 -7.41 -9.00 3.52
CA ARG A 119 -8.18 -10.21 3.24
C ARG A 119 -7.78 -10.80 1.90
N LEU A 120 -7.37 -12.06 1.92
CA LEU A 120 -7.31 -12.86 0.70
C LEU A 120 -8.74 -13.24 0.33
N LEU A 121 -9.22 -12.70 -0.79
CA LEU A 121 -10.59 -12.84 -1.28
C LEU A 121 -10.75 -14.11 -2.13
N PRO A 122 -11.98 -14.53 -2.47
CA PRO A 122 -12.22 -15.79 -3.17
C PRO A 122 -11.45 -15.91 -4.48
N LEU A 123 -11.30 -14.82 -5.23
CA LEU A 123 -10.50 -14.80 -6.46
C LEU A 123 -9.02 -15.10 -6.22
N GLY A 124 -8.43 -14.53 -5.16
CA GLY A 124 -7.05 -14.81 -4.77
C GLY A 124 -6.88 -16.25 -4.28
N MET A 125 -7.89 -16.79 -3.58
CA MET A 125 -7.92 -18.18 -3.13
C MET A 125 -7.99 -19.17 -4.31
N ASP A 126 -8.77 -18.87 -5.35
CA ASP A 126 -8.85 -19.69 -6.56
C ASP A 126 -7.48 -19.80 -7.26
N VAL A 127 -6.77 -18.69 -7.41
CA VAL A 127 -5.42 -18.67 -8.02
C VAL A 127 -4.41 -19.41 -7.13
N LEU A 128 -4.44 -19.17 -5.82
CA LEU A 128 -3.58 -19.86 -4.86
C LEU A 128 -3.83 -21.38 -4.87
N GLY A 129 -5.09 -21.82 -4.99
CA GLY A 129 -5.45 -23.22 -5.14
C GLY A 129 -4.80 -23.86 -6.37
N ALA A 130 -4.89 -23.21 -7.53
CA ALA A 130 -4.26 -23.70 -8.76
C ALA A 130 -2.73 -23.86 -8.60
N GLN A 131 -2.06 -22.92 -7.93
CA GLN A 131 -0.62 -23.01 -7.64
C GLN A 131 -0.28 -24.14 -6.67
N LEU A 132 -1.07 -24.32 -5.61
CA LEU A 132 -0.88 -25.41 -4.65
C LEU A 132 -1.00 -26.80 -5.29
N GLY A 133 -1.90 -26.96 -6.26
CA GLY A 133 -2.02 -28.21 -7.01
C GLY A 133 -0.74 -28.58 -7.77
N ALA A 134 -0.17 -27.61 -8.49
CA ALA A 134 1.09 -27.79 -9.19
C ALA A 134 2.25 -28.06 -8.22
N ALA A 135 2.34 -27.29 -7.12
CA ALA A 135 3.37 -27.47 -6.11
C ALA A 135 3.28 -28.84 -5.41
N LEU A 136 2.06 -29.35 -5.19
CA LEU A 136 1.87 -30.70 -4.64
C LEU A 136 2.40 -31.75 -5.61
N ASP A 137 2.09 -31.67 -6.90
CA ASP A 137 2.60 -32.64 -7.89
C ASP A 137 4.13 -32.65 -7.97
N ASP A 138 4.78 -31.51 -7.76
CA ASP A 138 6.24 -31.36 -7.73
C ASP A 138 6.90 -31.99 -6.48
N THR A 139 6.15 -32.32 -5.42
CA THR A 139 6.72 -33.01 -4.24
C THR A 139 7.13 -34.46 -4.55
N GLY A 140 6.62 -35.03 -5.65
CA GLY A 140 6.83 -36.43 -6.00
C GLY A 140 6.05 -37.41 -5.12
N TRP A 141 4.97 -36.98 -4.47
CA TRP A 141 4.11 -37.84 -3.63
C TRP A 141 3.61 -39.10 -4.38
N THR A 142 3.41 -39.03 -5.69
CA THR A 142 3.05 -40.19 -6.53
C THR A 142 4.14 -41.27 -6.54
N GLU A 143 5.42 -40.88 -6.50
CA GLU A 143 6.54 -41.81 -6.35
C GLU A 143 6.54 -42.45 -4.96
N GLN A 144 6.19 -41.68 -3.93
CA GLN A 144 6.08 -42.18 -2.56
C GLN A 144 4.97 -43.24 -2.45
N ILE A 145 3.79 -42.98 -3.03
CA ILE A 145 2.70 -43.96 -3.09
C ILE A 145 3.16 -45.19 -3.87
N SER A 146 3.77 -45.00 -5.05
CA SER A 146 4.27 -46.10 -5.88
C SER A 146 5.24 -47.01 -5.10
N ALA A 147 6.08 -46.43 -4.25
CA ALA A 147 7.03 -47.17 -3.41
C ALA A 147 6.37 -47.96 -2.26
N GLN A 148 5.15 -47.59 -1.85
CA GLN A 148 4.38 -48.23 -0.79
C GLN A 148 3.39 -49.28 -1.31
N LEU A 149 3.19 -49.36 -2.63
CA LEU A 149 2.29 -50.34 -3.23
C LEU A 149 2.74 -51.77 -2.89
N PRO A 150 1.84 -52.63 -2.41
CA PRO A 150 2.22 -53.96 -1.95
C PRO A 150 2.54 -54.85 -3.15
N GLU A 151 3.55 -55.71 -3.00
CA GLU A 151 3.85 -56.80 -3.94
C GLU A 151 3.28 -58.12 -3.40
N THR A 152 2.81 -58.99 -4.30
CA THR A 152 2.46 -60.37 -3.93
C THR A 152 3.15 -61.34 -4.86
N ASP A 153 3.72 -62.39 -4.27
CA ASP A 153 4.17 -63.60 -4.97
C ASP A 153 3.47 -64.82 -4.36
N TRP A 154 2.65 -65.52 -5.15
CA TRP A 154 1.97 -66.76 -4.76
C TRP A 154 2.63 -68.01 -5.37
N GLY A 155 3.87 -67.89 -5.85
CA GLY A 155 4.74 -68.96 -6.34
C GLY A 155 4.49 -69.36 -7.80
N THR A 156 3.23 -69.45 -8.23
CA THR A 156 2.85 -69.68 -9.64
C THR A 156 2.50 -68.38 -10.37
N GLY A 157 2.65 -67.24 -9.71
CA GLY A 157 2.45 -65.91 -10.24
C GLY A 157 2.60 -64.85 -9.16
N GLY A 158 2.52 -63.59 -9.55
CA GLY A 158 2.65 -62.44 -8.69
C GLY A 158 2.09 -61.17 -9.32
N LEU A 159 1.88 -60.17 -8.46
CA LEU A 159 1.58 -58.79 -8.83
C LEU A 159 2.72 -57.91 -8.34
N TYR A 160 3.32 -57.17 -9.27
CA TYR A 160 4.43 -56.26 -8.98
C TYR A 160 4.05 -54.85 -9.44
N PRO A 161 4.14 -53.83 -8.57
CA PRO A 161 3.77 -52.47 -8.95
C PRO A 161 4.69 -51.96 -10.08
N VAL A 162 4.09 -51.31 -11.06
CA VAL A 162 4.79 -50.62 -12.16
C VAL A 162 4.89 -49.12 -11.84
N GLY A 163 3.80 -48.53 -11.35
CA GLY A 163 3.75 -47.14 -10.93
C GLY A 163 2.33 -46.62 -10.78
N VAL A 164 2.24 -45.32 -10.51
CA VAL A 164 1.00 -44.54 -10.47
C VAL A 164 0.96 -43.60 -11.68
N VAL A 165 -0.22 -43.45 -12.26
CA VAL A 165 -0.52 -42.50 -13.34
C VAL A 165 -1.63 -41.60 -12.83
N GLN A 166 -1.53 -40.30 -13.05
CA GLN A 166 -2.60 -39.37 -12.71
C GLN A 166 -2.59 -38.17 -13.63
N ASP A 167 -3.73 -37.49 -13.71
CA ASP A 167 -3.78 -36.12 -14.20
C ASP A 167 -3.29 -35.15 -13.11
N PRO A 168 -2.94 -33.90 -13.46
CA PRO A 168 -2.52 -32.90 -12.48
C PRO A 168 -3.53 -32.73 -11.35
N THR A 169 -3.00 -32.59 -10.13
CA THR A 169 -3.81 -32.39 -8.93
C THR A 169 -4.53 -31.03 -9.01
N VAL A 170 -5.84 -31.04 -8.81
CA VAL A 170 -6.63 -29.81 -8.73
C VAL A 170 -6.92 -29.51 -7.27
N VAL A 171 -6.48 -28.33 -6.80
CA VAL A 171 -6.80 -27.83 -5.46
C VAL A 171 -7.73 -26.63 -5.59
N ALA A 172 -8.88 -26.70 -4.93
CA ALA A 172 -9.80 -25.58 -4.82
C ALA A 172 -9.81 -25.08 -3.37
N LEU A 173 -9.60 -23.78 -3.19
CA LEU A 173 -9.70 -23.09 -1.92
C LEU A 173 -10.98 -22.25 -1.92
N ARG A 174 -11.75 -22.31 -0.83
CA ARG A 174 -12.97 -21.53 -0.68
C ARG A 174 -13.10 -20.95 0.73
N PRO A 175 -13.73 -19.78 0.89
CA PRO A 175 -14.08 -19.26 2.21
C PRO A 175 -14.95 -20.25 3.01
N ALA A 176 -14.77 -20.30 4.33
CA ALA A 176 -15.54 -21.16 5.24
C ALA A 176 -15.69 -20.51 6.63
N GLU A 177 -16.73 -20.88 7.40
CA GLU A 177 -17.15 -20.20 8.65
C GLU A 177 -16.10 -20.20 9.81
N ASP A 178 -14.96 -20.87 9.66
CA ASP A 178 -13.86 -20.89 10.64
C ASP A 178 -12.47 -21.04 9.98
N GLY A 179 -12.33 -20.76 8.68
CA GLY A 179 -11.08 -21.04 7.97
C GLY A 179 -11.24 -21.04 6.45
N VAL A 180 -10.48 -21.90 5.80
CA VAL A 180 -10.48 -22.09 4.34
C VAL A 180 -10.89 -23.52 4.04
N ALA A 181 -11.99 -23.73 3.34
CA ALA A 181 -12.32 -25.04 2.80
C ALA A 181 -11.33 -25.38 1.68
N VAL A 182 -10.65 -26.51 1.83
CA VAL A 182 -9.67 -27.04 0.89
C VAL A 182 -10.24 -28.31 0.28
N ALA A 183 -10.32 -28.37 -1.04
CA ALA A 183 -10.71 -29.56 -1.77
C ALA A 183 -9.59 -29.97 -2.73
N PHE A 184 -8.99 -31.13 -2.47
CA PHE A 184 -8.04 -31.77 -3.37
C PHE A 184 -8.79 -32.75 -4.26
N THR A 185 -8.59 -32.67 -5.56
CA THR A 185 -9.18 -33.59 -6.53
C THR A 185 -8.07 -34.24 -7.35
N LEU A 186 -7.96 -35.56 -7.24
CA LEU A 186 -7.08 -36.39 -8.05
C LEU A 186 -7.91 -37.00 -9.17
N ASN A 187 -7.64 -36.58 -10.41
CA ASN A 187 -8.35 -37.04 -11.59
C ASN A 187 -7.61 -38.20 -12.26
N ASN A 188 -8.38 -39.17 -12.74
CA ASN A 188 -7.86 -40.35 -13.47
C ASN A 188 -6.71 -41.04 -12.74
N PHE A 189 -6.79 -41.14 -11.41
CA PHE A 189 -5.79 -41.79 -10.59
C PHE A 189 -5.74 -43.29 -10.89
N GLY A 190 -4.68 -43.70 -11.57
CA GLY A 190 -4.43 -45.05 -12.05
C GLY A 190 -3.26 -45.70 -11.34
N ILE A 191 -3.40 -46.97 -10.98
CA ILE A 191 -2.30 -47.78 -10.48
C ILE A 191 -2.07 -48.93 -11.46
N GLU A 192 -0.83 -49.05 -11.91
CA GLU A 192 -0.42 -50.09 -12.84
C GLU A 192 0.36 -51.19 -12.12
N TYR A 193 -0.05 -52.44 -12.35
CA TYR A 193 0.62 -53.64 -11.88
C TYR A 193 1.05 -54.53 -13.05
N SER A 194 2.25 -55.09 -12.93
CA SER A 194 2.75 -56.19 -13.75
C SER A 194 2.29 -57.50 -13.14
N LEU A 195 1.33 -58.14 -13.80
CA LEU A 195 0.84 -59.47 -13.46
C LEU A 195 1.75 -60.51 -14.13
N VAL A 196 2.47 -61.27 -13.33
CA VAL A 196 3.31 -62.38 -13.80
C VAL A 196 2.63 -63.69 -13.41
N TYR A 197 2.46 -64.64 -14.33
CA TYR A 197 1.88 -65.95 -14.00
C TYR A 197 2.40 -67.06 -14.90
N ASP A 198 2.41 -68.29 -14.37
CA ASP A 198 2.77 -69.48 -15.13
C ASP A 198 1.53 -70.08 -15.82
N LEU A 199 1.55 -70.08 -17.16
CA LEU A 199 0.57 -70.75 -17.99
C LEU A 199 1.22 -71.96 -18.67
N PHE A 200 0.95 -73.15 -18.11
CA PHE A 200 1.44 -74.46 -18.62
C PHE A 200 2.98 -74.57 -18.76
N GLY A 201 3.73 -74.02 -17.82
CA GLY A 201 5.20 -74.03 -17.79
C GLY A 201 5.84 -72.86 -18.54
N THR A 202 5.06 -71.84 -18.90
CA THR A 202 5.52 -70.62 -19.57
C THR A 202 5.12 -69.41 -18.74
N THR A 203 6.10 -68.62 -18.31
CA THR A 203 5.84 -67.33 -17.65
C THR A 203 5.26 -66.34 -18.65
N VAL A 204 4.07 -65.84 -18.33
CA VAL A 204 3.38 -64.76 -19.03
C VAL A 204 3.44 -63.52 -18.15
N THR A 205 3.64 -62.36 -18.76
CA THR A 205 3.57 -61.05 -18.11
C THR A 205 2.49 -60.24 -18.80
N ASP A 206 1.59 -59.68 -18.01
CA ASP A 206 0.50 -58.81 -18.46
C ASP A 206 0.41 -57.58 -17.57
N VAL A 207 -0.33 -56.56 -18.00
CA VAL A 207 -0.58 -55.34 -17.22
C VAL A 207 -2.02 -55.36 -16.72
N VAL A 208 -2.18 -55.05 -15.44
CA VAL A 208 -3.47 -54.79 -14.81
C VAL A 208 -3.43 -53.34 -14.35
N SER A 209 -4.40 -52.53 -14.78
CA SER A 209 -4.56 -51.16 -14.30
C SER A 209 -5.85 -51.02 -13.50
N PHE A 210 -5.74 -50.36 -12.36
CA PHE A 210 -6.86 -49.96 -11.51
C PHE A 210 -6.97 -48.45 -11.62
N THR A 211 -8.02 -47.95 -12.28
CA THR A 211 -8.19 -46.52 -12.53
C THR A 211 -9.43 -46.02 -11.81
N ILE A 212 -9.24 -45.04 -10.94
CA ILE A 212 -10.31 -44.31 -10.28
C ILE A 212 -10.49 -43.00 -11.04
N ALA A 213 -11.72 -42.73 -11.48
CA ALA A 213 -12.00 -41.52 -12.25
C ALA A 213 -11.75 -40.25 -11.42
N GLU A 214 -12.20 -40.25 -10.16
CA GLU A 214 -12.08 -39.12 -9.24
C GLU A 214 -11.83 -39.61 -7.80
N ILE A 215 -10.83 -39.02 -7.17
CA ILE A 215 -10.64 -39.07 -5.71
C ILE A 215 -10.70 -37.64 -5.19
N ALA A 216 -11.69 -37.34 -4.35
CA ALA A 216 -11.88 -36.04 -3.75
C ALA A 216 -11.59 -36.09 -2.25
N ILE A 217 -10.69 -35.24 -1.78
CA ILE A 217 -10.36 -35.05 -0.37
C ILE A 217 -10.81 -33.64 0.01
N GLY A 218 -11.79 -33.55 0.92
CA GLY A 218 -12.25 -32.27 1.47
C GLY A 218 -11.74 -32.09 2.89
N ALA A 219 -11.27 -30.89 3.25
CA ALA A 219 -10.90 -30.52 4.61
C ALA A 219 -11.13 -29.03 4.85
N THR A 220 -11.08 -28.59 6.11
CA THR A 220 -11.09 -27.17 6.47
C THR A 220 -9.73 -26.81 7.07
N ALA A 221 -9.00 -25.89 6.45
CA ALA A 221 -7.75 -25.35 6.95
C ALA A 221 -8.05 -24.19 7.91
N VAL A 222 -7.78 -24.40 9.20
CA VAL A 222 -8.00 -23.40 10.25
C VAL A 222 -6.65 -22.77 10.63
N PRO A 223 -6.47 -21.46 10.43
CA PRO A 223 -5.25 -20.77 10.85
C PRO A 223 -5.26 -20.52 12.36
N TYR A 224 -4.11 -20.67 13.01
CA TYR A 224 -3.90 -20.23 14.40
C TYR A 224 -2.42 -19.98 14.70
N PHE A 225 -2.15 -19.23 15.76
CA PHE A 225 -0.81 -19.05 16.31
C PHE A 225 -0.52 -20.06 17.41
N ASP A 226 0.66 -20.69 17.36
CA ASP A 226 1.15 -21.50 18.47
C ASP A 226 1.67 -20.65 19.65
N GLU A 227 2.15 -21.29 20.71
CA GLU A 227 2.69 -20.60 21.90
C GLU A 227 3.94 -19.75 21.61
N ASN A 228 4.59 -19.95 20.46
CA ASN A 228 5.79 -19.24 20.03
C ASN A 228 5.50 -18.13 19.00
N GLY A 229 4.22 -17.94 18.61
CA GLY A 229 3.81 -16.99 17.58
C GLY A 229 4.00 -17.49 16.15
N THR A 230 4.24 -18.78 15.96
CA THR A 230 4.32 -19.42 14.64
C THR A 230 2.90 -19.60 14.09
N LEU A 231 2.68 -19.19 12.83
CA LEU A 231 1.43 -19.41 12.12
C LEU A 231 1.35 -20.85 11.60
N ILE A 232 0.30 -21.55 12.00
CA ILE A 232 0.01 -22.91 11.59
C ILE A 232 -1.38 -22.96 10.97
N PHE A 233 -1.49 -23.59 9.80
CA PHE A 233 -2.76 -24.03 9.23
C PHE A 233 -2.97 -25.49 9.60
N SER A 234 -4.01 -25.80 10.36
CA SER A 234 -4.39 -27.17 10.69
C SER A 234 -5.56 -27.61 9.83
N LEU A 235 -5.43 -28.75 9.16
CA LEU A 235 -6.55 -29.35 8.45
C LEU A 235 -7.44 -30.11 9.44
N VAL A 236 -8.69 -29.69 9.54
CA VAL A 236 -9.73 -30.36 10.32
C VAL A 236 -10.83 -30.89 9.40
N GLU A 237 -11.65 -31.80 9.94
CA GLU A 237 -12.84 -32.33 9.24
C GLU A 237 -12.54 -32.98 7.88
N ALA A 238 -11.38 -33.63 7.75
CA ALA A 238 -11.01 -34.32 6.52
C ALA A 238 -12.01 -35.45 6.16
N ASP A 239 -12.48 -35.45 4.91
CA ASP A 239 -13.31 -36.49 4.31
C ASP A 239 -12.69 -36.94 2.98
N LEU A 240 -12.88 -38.22 2.64
CA LEU A 240 -12.37 -38.85 1.43
C LEU A 240 -13.52 -39.51 0.68
N VAL A 241 -13.76 -39.03 -0.54
CA VAL A 241 -14.72 -39.61 -1.46
C VAL A 241 -13.96 -40.18 -2.65
N MET A 242 -14.28 -41.41 -3.02
CA MET A 242 -13.61 -42.14 -4.10
C MET A 242 -14.65 -42.77 -5.00
N ASP A 243 -14.49 -42.57 -6.32
CA ASP A 243 -15.29 -43.25 -7.31
C ASP A 243 -15.01 -44.76 -7.35
N THR A 244 -15.93 -45.52 -7.96
CA THR A 244 -15.68 -46.95 -8.17
C THR A 244 -14.54 -47.13 -9.18
N PRO A 245 -13.48 -47.89 -8.89
CA PRO A 245 -12.38 -48.07 -9.81
C PRO A 245 -12.82 -48.94 -11.00
N ASP A 246 -12.39 -48.52 -12.18
CA ASP A 246 -12.40 -49.34 -13.38
C ASP A 246 -11.15 -50.24 -13.37
N VAL A 247 -11.35 -51.53 -13.63
CA VAL A 247 -10.25 -52.49 -13.66
C VAL A 247 -10.08 -53.00 -15.08
N GLN A 248 -8.96 -52.65 -15.69
CA GLN A 248 -8.63 -53.08 -17.04
C GLN A 248 -7.61 -54.20 -16.98
N PHE A 249 -7.97 -55.31 -17.63
CA PHE A 249 -7.15 -56.48 -17.76
C PHE A 249 -6.68 -56.60 -19.21
N GLY A 250 -5.43 -57.02 -19.40
CA GLY A 250 -4.96 -57.50 -20.69
C GLY A 250 -5.58 -58.85 -21.12
N MET A 251 -4.78 -59.73 -21.71
CA MET A 251 -5.21 -61.09 -22.08
C MET A 251 -5.14 -62.04 -20.88
N VAL A 252 -5.94 -61.78 -19.86
CA VAL A 252 -5.94 -62.57 -18.62
C VAL A 252 -7.06 -63.63 -18.63
N ASP A 253 -6.77 -64.82 -18.09
CA ASP A 253 -7.73 -65.92 -17.99
C ASP A 253 -8.78 -65.65 -16.89
N GLY A 254 -10.02 -66.11 -17.09
CA GLY A 254 -11.19 -65.69 -16.28
C GLY A 254 -11.10 -66.01 -14.78
N PHE A 255 -10.29 -67.00 -14.39
CA PHE A 255 -10.09 -67.35 -12.98
C PHE A 255 -9.20 -66.34 -12.23
N ILE A 256 -8.27 -65.67 -12.92
CA ILE A 256 -7.41 -64.63 -12.32
C ILE A 256 -8.23 -63.36 -12.09
N VAL A 257 -9.13 -63.03 -13.03
CA VAL A 257 -10.08 -61.92 -12.87
C VAL A 257 -11.00 -62.16 -11.67
N GLU A 258 -11.54 -63.37 -11.50
CA GLU A 258 -12.40 -63.69 -10.34
C GLU A 258 -11.64 -63.60 -9.01
N TRP A 259 -10.37 -64.06 -8.98
CA TRP A 259 -9.51 -63.91 -7.80
C TRP A 259 -9.20 -62.45 -7.49
N LEU A 260 -8.85 -61.63 -8.50
CA LEU A 260 -8.57 -60.20 -8.33
C LEU A 260 -9.80 -59.41 -7.89
N MET A 261 -10.98 -59.72 -8.43
CA MET A 261 -12.23 -59.06 -8.04
C MET A 261 -12.66 -59.38 -6.59
N GLN A 262 -12.24 -60.54 -6.05
CA GLN A 262 -12.68 -60.99 -4.73
C GLN A 262 -11.63 -60.80 -3.62
N ALA A 263 -10.35 -60.95 -3.94
CA ALA A 263 -9.24 -60.81 -3.00
C ALA A 263 -8.37 -59.57 -3.27
N GLY A 264 -8.32 -59.11 -4.53
CA GLY A 264 -7.56 -57.92 -4.91
C GLY A 264 -8.21 -56.62 -4.43
N TRP A 265 -9.54 -56.57 -4.32
CA TRP A 265 -10.22 -55.38 -3.77
C TRP A 265 -9.77 -55.07 -2.34
N ASP A 266 -9.91 -56.01 -1.42
CA ASP A 266 -9.50 -55.84 -0.02
C ASP A 266 -7.96 -55.69 0.11
N TRP A 267 -7.18 -56.30 -0.79
CA TRP A 267 -5.72 -56.28 -0.70
C TRP A 267 -5.06 -55.04 -1.32
N ILE A 268 -5.68 -54.45 -2.34
CA ILE A 268 -5.13 -53.31 -3.08
C ILE A 268 -5.83 -52.03 -2.59
N MET A 269 -7.15 -51.97 -2.63
CA MET A 269 -7.90 -50.72 -2.40
C MET A 269 -7.91 -50.25 -0.95
N GLU A 270 -7.97 -51.17 0.03
CA GLU A 270 -7.98 -50.79 1.45
C GLU A 270 -6.64 -50.15 1.86
N PRO A 271 -5.46 -50.74 1.57
CA PRO A 271 -4.19 -50.07 1.82
C PRO A 271 -4.00 -48.78 1.02
N ILE A 272 -4.54 -48.65 -0.19
CA ILE A 272 -4.45 -47.41 -0.97
C ILE A 272 -5.28 -46.31 -0.34
N ALA A 273 -6.53 -46.59 0.04
CA ALA A 273 -7.38 -45.59 0.68
C ALA A 273 -6.76 -45.11 1.99
N GLU A 274 -6.21 -46.03 2.80
CA GLU A 274 -5.50 -45.69 4.04
C GLU A 274 -4.19 -44.93 3.75
N ASN A 275 -3.37 -45.38 2.79
CA ASN A 275 -2.08 -44.72 2.48
C ASN A 275 -2.24 -43.38 1.77
N ILE A 276 -3.23 -43.19 0.90
CA ILE A 276 -3.53 -41.89 0.28
C ILE A 276 -3.94 -40.93 1.38
N LEU A 277 -4.87 -41.35 2.25
CA LEU A 277 -5.32 -40.51 3.35
C LEU A 277 -4.17 -40.18 4.29
N ASP A 278 -3.39 -41.19 4.72
CA ASP A 278 -2.27 -40.99 5.64
C ASP A 278 -1.12 -40.21 4.99
N THR A 279 -0.78 -40.42 3.72
CA THR A 279 0.34 -39.72 3.07
C THR A 279 -0.05 -38.28 2.73
N VAL A 280 -1.20 -38.07 2.08
CA VAL A 280 -1.66 -36.72 1.71
C VAL A 280 -2.03 -35.92 2.96
N LEU A 281 -2.70 -36.51 3.96
CA LEU A 281 -2.99 -35.80 5.20
C LEU A 281 -1.80 -35.71 6.16
N ALA A 282 -0.80 -36.60 6.13
CA ALA A 282 0.41 -36.40 6.95
C ALA A 282 1.31 -35.30 6.37
N GLU A 283 1.36 -35.17 5.04
CA GLU A 283 2.11 -34.08 4.40
C GLU A 283 1.40 -32.73 4.53
N VAL A 284 0.05 -32.69 4.58
CA VAL A 284 -0.71 -31.43 4.57
C VAL A 284 -1.48 -31.16 5.88
N GLY A 285 -1.55 -32.12 6.80
CA GLY A 285 -2.41 -32.07 8.00
C GLY A 285 -2.11 -30.93 8.97
N SER A 286 -0.87 -30.46 8.98
CA SER A 286 -0.49 -29.18 9.58
C SER A 286 0.58 -28.53 8.74
N LEU A 287 0.28 -27.35 8.18
CA LEU A 287 1.23 -26.56 7.43
C LEU A 287 1.75 -25.43 8.32
N GLU A 288 3.03 -25.52 8.68
CA GLU A 288 3.73 -24.47 9.41
C GLU A 288 4.24 -23.42 8.40
N LEU A 289 3.71 -22.20 8.47
CA LEU A 289 4.12 -21.09 7.59
C LEU A 289 5.27 -20.25 8.17
N GLY A 290 5.72 -20.58 9.38
CA GLY A 290 6.81 -19.90 10.08
C GLY A 290 6.32 -18.88 11.11
N GLY A 291 7.25 -18.05 11.59
CA GLY A 291 7.02 -17.04 12.63
C GLY A 291 8.11 -17.06 13.72
N PRO A 292 8.03 -16.18 14.73
CA PRO A 292 7.01 -15.15 14.93
C PRO A 292 7.01 -14.06 13.85
N PHE A 293 5.83 -13.60 13.43
CA PHE A 293 5.65 -12.49 12.48
C PHE A 293 5.65 -11.14 13.19
N ALA A 294 6.68 -10.93 14.01
CA ALA A 294 6.98 -9.65 14.63
C ALA A 294 8.39 -9.25 14.21
N PHE A 295 8.50 -8.21 13.39
CA PHE A 295 9.80 -7.70 12.99
C PHE A 295 9.82 -6.18 13.00
N GLU A 296 10.97 -5.66 13.37
CA GLU A 296 11.30 -4.25 13.21
C GLU A 296 12.07 -4.13 11.90
N THR A 297 11.54 -3.32 10.98
CA THR A 297 12.26 -2.93 9.77
C THR A 297 12.54 -1.44 9.84
N ASP A 298 13.74 -1.06 9.39
CA ASP A 298 14.03 0.33 9.08
C ASP A 298 13.52 0.56 7.66
N LEU A 299 12.32 1.14 7.54
CA LEU A 299 11.84 1.58 6.25
C LEU A 299 12.37 2.99 6.04
N MET A 300 13.48 3.08 5.31
CA MET A 300 14.01 4.33 4.76
C MET A 300 14.39 5.43 5.80
N GLY A 301 14.68 5.06 7.06
CA GLY A 301 15.14 5.96 8.14
C GLY A 301 14.23 6.00 9.37
N SER A 302 13.04 5.41 9.28
CA SER A 302 12.08 5.27 10.38
C SER A 302 11.95 3.80 10.77
N THR A 303 12.05 3.50 12.07
CA THR A 303 11.79 2.15 12.59
C THR A 303 10.29 1.88 12.55
N PHE A 304 9.89 0.87 11.78
CA PHE A 304 8.54 0.32 11.79
C PHE A 304 8.55 -1.06 12.43
N GLY A 305 7.68 -1.24 13.42
CA GLY A 305 7.35 -2.54 13.95
C GLY A 305 6.09 -3.07 13.26
N LEU A 306 6.20 -4.25 12.64
CA LEU A 306 5.05 -4.97 12.09
C LEU A 306 4.80 -6.21 12.96
N ASN A 307 3.56 -6.40 13.38
CA ASN A 307 3.15 -7.55 14.19
C ASN A 307 1.82 -8.10 13.68
N LEU A 308 1.82 -9.31 13.14
CA LEU A 308 0.59 -10.01 12.79
C LEU A 308 -0.12 -10.43 14.10
N TYR A 309 -1.24 -9.79 14.41
CA TYR A 309 -1.94 -10.00 15.69
C TYR A 309 -3.19 -10.87 15.56
N ASP A 310 -3.77 -10.96 14.35
CA ASP A 310 -4.97 -11.74 14.11
C ASP A 310 -4.95 -12.41 12.73
N ILE A 311 -5.54 -13.60 12.66
CA ILE A 311 -5.79 -14.33 11.43
C ILE A 311 -6.98 -15.25 11.64
N TYR A 312 -7.95 -15.17 10.73
CA TYR A 312 -9.12 -16.04 10.77
C TYR A 312 -9.71 -16.17 9.36
N GLY A 313 -10.44 -17.27 9.11
CA GLY A 313 -11.25 -17.41 7.91
C GLY A 313 -12.72 -17.17 8.21
N ASP A 314 -13.43 -16.61 7.24
CA ASP A 314 -14.88 -16.48 7.26
C ASP A 314 -15.46 -16.73 5.84
N LEU A 315 -16.72 -16.35 5.61
CA LEU A 315 -17.39 -16.54 4.32
C LEU A 315 -16.94 -15.58 3.22
N ASP A 316 -16.21 -14.53 3.56
CA ASP A 316 -15.68 -13.55 2.61
C ASP A 316 -14.22 -13.85 2.24
N GLY A 317 -13.48 -14.61 3.06
CA GLY A 317 -12.12 -15.04 2.73
C GLY A 317 -11.25 -15.33 3.95
N LEU A 318 -9.93 -15.24 3.76
CA LEU A 318 -8.94 -15.35 4.83
C LEU A 318 -8.51 -13.94 5.25
N ALA A 319 -8.93 -13.52 6.45
CA ALA A 319 -8.62 -12.23 7.05
C ALA A 319 -7.30 -12.26 7.83
N LEU A 320 -6.57 -11.15 7.79
CA LEU A 320 -5.30 -10.90 8.45
C LEU A 320 -5.36 -9.53 9.13
N GLY A 321 -4.95 -9.45 10.39
CA GLY A 321 -4.79 -8.21 11.13
C GLY A 321 -3.32 -7.97 11.45
N VAL A 322 -2.76 -6.85 10.97
CA VAL A 322 -1.37 -6.46 11.22
C VAL A 322 -1.34 -5.13 11.98
N GLU A 323 -0.68 -5.14 13.12
CA GLU A 323 -0.40 -3.94 13.93
C GLU A 323 0.85 -3.28 13.35
N ILE A 324 0.78 -1.95 13.19
CA ILE A 324 1.91 -1.15 12.72
C ILE A 324 2.26 -0.15 13.80
N ALA A 325 3.47 -0.26 14.35
CA ALA A 325 4.03 0.73 15.25
C ALA A 325 5.08 1.56 14.52
N VAL A 326 4.97 2.90 14.64
CA VAL A 326 6.04 3.82 14.23
C VAL A 326 6.90 4.12 15.45
N GLY A 327 8.17 3.73 15.43
CA GLY A 327 9.13 3.87 16.54
C GLY A 327 9.26 2.63 17.43
N ASP A 328 9.41 2.82 18.75
CA ASP A 328 9.54 1.71 19.71
C ASP A 328 8.20 0.96 19.82
N LEU A 329 8.23 -0.36 19.61
CA LEU A 329 7.08 -1.27 19.77
C LEU A 329 6.52 -1.20 21.20
N GLY A 330 5.56 -0.30 21.43
CA GLY A 330 4.67 -0.32 22.58
C GLY A 330 3.35 -0.91 22.13
N TYR A 331 3.12 -2.19 22.43
CA TYR A 331 1.84 -2.88 22.19
C TYR A 331 0.67 -1.97 22.57
N GLN A 332 -0.08 -1.51 21.57
CA GLN A 332 -1.35 -0.85 21.83
C GLN A 332 -2.44 -1.92 21.88
N GLU A 333 -3.44 -1.76 22.75
CA GLU A 333 -4.61 -2.65 22.69
C GLU A 333 -5.16 -2.60 21.26
N SER A 334 -5.29 -3.77 20.63
CA SER A 334 -5.73 -3.92 19.24
C SER A 334 -7.03 -3.14 19.02
N VAL A 335 -6.96 -2.06 18.24
CA VAL A 335 -8.15 -1.39 17.74
C VAL A 335 -8.76 -2.32 16.68
N ASP A 336 -10.06 -2.55 16.79
CA ASP A 336 -10.81 -3.36 15.83
C ASP A 336 -10.92 -2.58 14.52
N ILE A 337 -9.96 -2.83 13.61
CA ILE A 337 -9.94 -2.23 12.28
C ILE A 337 -10.84 -3.09 11.38
N PRO A 338 -11.87 -2.51 10.75
CA PRO A 338 -12.72 -3.25 9.84
C PRO A 338 -11.91 -3.91 8.72
N VAL A 339 -12.18 -5.19 8.47
CA VAL A 339 -11.52 -5.96 7.41
C VAL A 339 -12.28 -5.75 6.10
N PRO A 340 -11.61 -5.48 4.96
CA PRO A 340 -12.26 -5.39 3.67
C PRO A 340 -13.01 -6.68 3.31
N THR A 341 -14.15 -6.55 2.64
CA THR A 341 -14.99 -7.68 2.22
C THR A 341 -15.06 -7.77 0.70
N GLN A 342 -15.62 -8.87 0.20
CA GLN A 342 -15.91 -9.02 -1.23
C GLN A 342 -16.94 -7.98 -1.71
N GLU A 343 -17.81 -7.48 -0.84
CA GLU A 343 -18.76 -6.42 -1.22
C GLU A 343 -18.03 -5.09 -1.49
N THR A 344 -17.01 -4.76 -0.69
CA THR A 344 -16.21 -3.54 -0.87
C THR A 344 -15.28 -3.64 -2.09
N THR A 345 -14.75 -4.84 -2.37
CA THR A 345 -13.68 -5.05 -3.37
C THR A 345 -13.91 -6.34 -4.18
N PRO A 346 -14.96 -6.40 -5.02
CA PRO A 346 -15.45 -7.66 -5.60
C PRO A 346 -14.50 -8.32 -6.60
N ASP A 347 -13.68 -7.51 -7.27
CA ASP A 347 -12.78 -7.96 -8.35
C ASP A 347 -11.33 -8.17 -7.87
N ALA A 348 -11.05 -7.94 -6.58
CA ALA A 348 -9.71 -8.04 -6.03
C ALA A 348 -9.35 -9.48 -5.61
N GLN A 349 -8.05 -9.82 -5.70
CA GLN A 349 -7.51 -11.07 -5.15
C GLN A 349 -7.12 -10.90 -3.67
N LEU A 350 -6.56 -9.74 -3.33
CA LEU A 350 -6.24 -9.30 -1.99
C LEU A 350 -6.84 -7.91 -1.79
N ALA A 351 -7.50 -7.70 -0.67
CA ALA A 351 -7.96 -6.37 -0.27
C ALA A 351 -7.26 -5.93 1.01
N VAL A 352 -6.78 -4.69 1.06
CA VAL A 352 -6.03 -4.15 2.20
C VAL A 352 -6.69 -2.86 2.68
N ALA A 353 -7.13 -2.81 3.94
CA ALA A 353 -7.60 -1.59 4.57
C ALA A 353 -6.40 -0.74 5.01
N LEU A 354 -6.28 0.44 4.44
CA LEU A 354 -5.28 1.45 4.76
C LEU A 354 -5.96 2.73 5.25
N HIS A 355 -5.33 3.36 6.24
CA HIS A 355 -5.80 4.62 6.79
C HIS A 355 -4.91 5.78 6.32
N GLU A 356 -5.49 6.95 6.04
CA GLU A 356 -4.78 8.16 5.63
C GLU A 356 -3.63 8.53 6.59
N GLY A 357 -3.84 8.33 7.90
CA GLY A 357 -2.82 8.58 8.92
C GLY A 357 -1.55 7.75 8.77
N LEU A 358 -1.64 6.53 8.23
CA LEU A 358 -0.44 5.75 7.90
C LEU A 358 0.35 6.41 6.76
N PHE A 359 -0.32 6.87 5.71
CA PHE A 359 0.34 7.61 4.63
C PHE A 359 0.89 8.96 5.11
N GLN A 360 0.17 9.67 5.98
CA GLN A 360 0.65 10.90 6.63
C GLN A 360 1.99 10.67 7.33
N GLU A 361 2.11 9.63 8.17
CA GLU A 361 3.36 9.29 8.86
C GLU A 361 4.47 8.89 7.88
N LEU A 362 4.16 8.05 6.87
CA LEU A 362 5.14 7.60 5.88
C LEU A 362 5.69 8.75 5.03
N LEU A 363 4.82 9.64 4.56
CA LEU A 363 5.19 10.75 3.67
C LEU A 363 5.81 11.90 4.46
N SER A 364 5.26 12.25 5.62
CA SER A 364 5.81 13.34 6.45
C SER A 364 7.21 13.02 6.97
N GLY A 365 7.46 11.78 7.40
CA GLY A 365 8.76 11.38 7.92
C GLY A 365 9.88 11.46 6.88
N GLN A 366 9.56 11.31 5.59
CA GLN A 366 10.58 11.04 4.58
C GLN A 366 10.51 11.88 3.33
N LEU A 367 9.36 11.98 2.68
CA LEU A 367 9.25 12.86 1.53
C LEU A 367 9.58 14.29 1.96
N LEU A 368 9.05 14.74 3.10
CA LEU A 368 9.39 16.06 3.63
C LEU A 368 10.84 16.13 4.14
N GLY A 369 11.36 15.05 4.71
CA GLY A 369 12.78 14.96 5.10
C GLY A 369 13.75 15.03 3.91
N LEU A 370 13.35 14.49 2.76
CA LEU A 370 14.10 14.56 1.50
C LEU A 370 13.97 15.94 0.85
N LEU A 371 12.77 16.52 0.88
CA LEU A 371 12.50 17.85 0.33
C LEU A 371 13.16 18.95 1.17
N SER A 372 13.28 18.78 2.49
CA SER A 372 13.90 19.76 3.41
C SER A 372 15.44 19.79 3.39
N GLN A 373 16.08 19.22 2.37
CA GLN A 373 17.53 19.22 2.25
C GLN A 373 18.02 20.49 1.56
N ASP A 374 18.97 21.19 2.22
CA ASP A 374 19.82 22.21 1.60
C ASP A 374 20.63 21.57 0.46
N LEU A 375 20.18 21.76 -0.77
CA LEU A 375 20.83 21.22 -1.96
C LEU A 375 21.93 22.18 -2.42
N ASP A 376 23.12 22.03 -1.83
CA ASP A 376 24.35 22.69 -2.30
C ASP A 376 24.84 22.02 -3.60
N LEU A 377 24.30 22.47 -4.73
CA LEU A 377 24.49 21.85 -6.04
C LEU A 377 25.56 22.56 -6.87
N GLY A 378 26.80 22.60 -6.37
CA GLY A 378 27.95 22.99 -7.18
C GLY A 378 28.12 22.12 -8.44
N GLY A 379 28.46 22.73 -9.58
CA GLY A 379 28.79 22.00 -10.82
C GLY A 379 27.62 21.79 -11.78
N SER A 380 27.44 20.56 -12.30
CA SER A 380 26.47 20.28 -13.39
C SER A 380 25.00 20.33 -12.99
N PHE A 381 24.68 20.04 -11.72
CA PHE A 381 23.30 20.14 -11.20
C PHE A 381 22.88 21.59 -10.97
N GLY A 382 23.77 22.45 -10.46
CA GLY A 382 23.51 23.89 -10.35
C GLY A 382 23.28 24.57 -11.71
N ALA A 383 23.86 24.05 -12.79
CA ALA A 383 23.58 24.55 -14.14
C ALA A 383 22.15 24.20 -14.62
N ILE A 384 21.59 23.05 -14.22
CA ILE A 384 20.20 22.68 -14.54
C ILE A 384 19.24 23.63 -13.81
N ILE A 385 19.47 23.82 -12.50
CA ILE A 385 18.65 24.70 -11.68
C ILE A 385 18.70 26.14 -12.18
N GLY A 386 19.91 26.62 -12.43
CA GLY A 386 20.11 27.95 -12.97
C GLY A 386 19.45 28.20 -14.30
N ASN A 387 19.50 27.23 -15.22
CA ASN A 387 18.83 27.37 -16.51
C ASN A 387 17.30 27.44 -16.38
N GLY A 388 16.72 26.73 -15.40
CA GLY A 388 15.30 26.83 -15.11
C GLY A 388 14.91 28.19 -14.55
N LEU A 389 15.67 28.68 -13.56
CA LEU A 389 15.45 29.99 -12.95
C LEU A 389 15.66 31.15 -13.93
N MET A 390 16.66 31.07 -14.80
CA MET A 390 16.87 32.04 -15.88
C MET A 390 15.81 31.96 -17.00
N ALA A 391 15.03 30.87 -17.05
CA ALA A 391 13.93 30.73 -18.00
C ALA A 391 12.60 31.29 -17.45
N LEU A 392 12.57 31.68 -16.17
CA LEU A 392 11.43 32.38 -15.59
C LEU A 392 11.27 33.78 -16.24
N PRO A 393 10.06 34.34 -16.29
CA PRO A 393 9.83 35.72 -16.71
C PRO A 393 10.67 36.71 -15.89
N GLY A 394 11.51 37.52 -16.56
CA GLY A 394 12.49 38.42 -15.89
C GLY A 394 13.77 37.72 -15.40
N GLY A 395 13.91 36.41 -15.66
CA GLY A 395 15.05 35.60 -15.24
C GLY A 395 16.35 35.88 -15.99
N ASP A 396 16.31 36.61 -17.12
CA ASP A 396 17.51 37.04 -17.84
C ASP A 396 18.29 38.15 -17.12
N ASP A 397 17.68 38.78 -16.10
CA ASP A 397 18.34 39.68 -15.17
C ASP A 397 19.16 38.95 -14.08
N ALA A 398 19.02 37.62 -13.99
CA ALA A 398 19.71 36.84 -12.98
C ALA A 398 21.23 37.09 -13.03
N PRO A 399 21.88 37.38 -11.88
CA PRO A 399 23.30 37.68 -11.87
C PRO A 399 24.14 36.46 -12.33
N SER A 400 25.33 36.73 -12.86
CA SER A 400 26.28 35.67 -13.19
C SER A 400 27.10 35.27 -11.96
N GLY A 401 27.10 33.99 -11.57
CA GLY A 401 27.89 33.47 -10.45
C GLY A 401 28.60 32.15 -10.69
N ASP A 402 29.24 31.62 -9.65
CA ASP A 402 30.03 30.37 -9.68
C ASP A 402 29.16 29.09 -9.64
N GLY A 403 27.87 29.23 -9.29
CA GLY A 403 26.88 28.17 -9.20
C GLY A 403 25.52 28.70 -8.72
N TRP A 404 24.50 27.86 -8.74
CA TRP A 404 23.19 28.14 -8.17
C TRP A 404 22.98 27.31 -6.91
N CYS A 405 22.29 27.89 -5.93
CA CYS A 405 21.84 27.23 -4.71
C CYS A 405 20.32 27.23 -4.66
N LEU A 406 19.77 26.16 -4.07
CA LEU A 406 18.35 25.94 -3.89
C LEU A 406 18.13 25.36 -2.50
N ASP A 407 17.32 26.04 -1.71
CA ASP A 407 16.78 25.55 -0.46
C ASP A 407 15.27 25.39 -0.64
N ILE A 408 14.76 24.25 -0.18
CA ILE A 408 13.35 23.88 -0.24
C ILE A 408 12.93 23.51 1.17
N ASN A 409 11.82 24.07 1.62
CA ASN A 409 11.24 23.77 2.91
C ASN A 409 9.74 23.52 2.74
N PRO A 410 9.25 22.29 2.95
CA PRO A 410 7.84 21.96 2.75
C PRO A 410 6.87 22.62 3.74
N GLY A 411 7.37 23.29 4.78
CA GLY A 411 6.56 23.94 5.80
C GLY A 411 6.33 23.06 7.03
N GLU A 412 5.64 23.62 8.03
CA GLU A 412 5.31 22.92 9.28
C GLU A 412 3.95 22.21 9.19
N THR A 413 3.12 22.59 8.21
CA THR A 413 1.78 22.05 8.02
C THR A 413 1.74 21.20 6.76
N SER A 414 1.13 20.01 6.87
CA SER A 414 0.92 19.11 5.74
C SER A 414 -0.29 18.22 5.99
N LEU A 415 -0.96 17.81 4.93
CA LEU A 415 -2.13 16.95 5.02
C LEU A 415 -2.13 15.90 3.92
N VAL A 416 -2.34 14.65 4.28
CA VAL A 416 -2.59 13.56 3.35
C VAL A 416 -4.07 13.22 3.33
N ARG A 417 -4.62 13.12 2.13
CA ARG A 417 -5.95 12.57 1.85
C ARG A 417 -5.83 11.44 0.84
N MET A 418 -6.47 10.31 1.13
CA MET A 418 -6.62 9.23 0.17
C MET A 418 -7.84 9.50 -0.69
N HIS A 419 -7.84 8.96 -1.91
CA HIS A 419 -8.94 9.13 -2.86
C HIS A 419 -9.53 7.78 -3.24
N GLU A 420 -10.75 7.83 -3.79
CA GLU A 420 -11.31 6.68 -4.49
C GLU A 420 -10.67 6.57 -5.88
N GLY A 421 -10.29 5.35 -6.28
CA GLY A 421 -9.47 5.09 -7.46
C GLY A 421 -7.96 5.22 -7.23
N VAL A 422 -7.20 5.14 -8.31
CA VAL A 422 -5.72 5.11 -8.29
C VAL A 422 -5.07 6.28 -9.02
N GLU A 423 -5.87 7.21 -9.55
CA GLU A 423 -5.45 8.37 -10.33
C GLU A 423 -6.13 9.65 -9.80
N PRO A 424 -5.65 10.23 -8.68
CA PRO A 424 -4.57 9.73 -7.82
C PRO A 424 -5.07 8.75 -6.74
N LEU A 425 -4.16 8.00 -6.14
CA LEU A 425 -4.40 7.15 -4.96
C LEU A 425 -4.52 8.00 -3.68
N ALA A 426 -3.66 9.02 -3.56
CA ALA A 426 -3.63 9.96 -2.44
C ALA A 426 -3.03 11.31 -2.87
N SER A 427 -3.37 12.38 -2.15
CA SER A 427 -2.75 13.70 -2.29
C SER A 427 -2.13 14.13 -0.97
N LEU A 428 -0.89 14.63 -1.02
CA LEU A 428 -0.21 15.34 0.06
C LEU A 428 -0.26 16.84 -0.22
N TYR A 429 -0.99 17.58 0.59
CA TYR A 429 -1.10 19.04 0.53
C TYR A 429 -0.02 19.67 1.40
N LEU A 430 0.75 20.59 0.79
CA LEU A 430 1.85 21.36 1.36
C LEU A 430 1.51 22.86 1.20
N PRO A 431 0.75 23.44 2.14
CA PRO A 431 0.29 24.83 2.10
C PRO A 431 1.38 25.90 2.14
N GLU A 432 2.55 25.55 2.66
CA GLU A 432 3.61 26.50 3.00
C GLU A 432 4.95 26.03 2.44
N PHE A 433 4.92 25.51 1.20
CA PHE A 433 6.12 25.04 0.53
C PHE A 433 6.98 26.23 0.13
N LYS A 434 8.01 26.51 0.94
CA LYS A 434 8.97 27.59 0.68
C LYS A 434 10.07 27.11 -0.23
N MET A 435 10.39 27.95 -1.20
CA MET A 435 11.51 27.76 -2.11
C MET A 435 12.37 29.02 -2.09
N GLU A 436 13.64 28.84 -1.76
CA GLU A 436 14.65 29.89 -1.85
C GLU A 436 15.67 29.49 -2.89
N ALA A 437 15.88 30.37 -3.88
CA ALA A 437 16.90 30.16 -4.89
C ALA A 437 17.81 31.36 -4.98
N GLY A 438 19.09 31.08 -5.23
CA GLY A 438 20.10 32.13 -5.22
C GLY A 438 21.35 31.74 -5.97
N ILE A 439 22.30 32.65 -5.91
CA ILE A 439 23.62 32.47 -6.50
C ILE A 439 24.59 32.12 -5.41
N GLN A 440 25.41 31.11 -5.68
CA GLN A 440 26.47 30.75 -4.77
C GLN A 440 27.66 31.71 -4.94
N ASP A 441 27.97 32.47 -3.88
CA ASP A 441 29.16 33.32 -3.78
C ASP A 441 29.96 32.97 -2.52
N ASN A 442 31.20 32.54 -2.68
CA ASN A 442 32.12 32.17 -1.59
C ASN A 442 31.57 31.15 -0.56
N GLY A 443 30.61 30.31 -0.97
CA GLY A 443 29.97 29.31 -0.10
C GLY A 443 28.74 29.82 0.66
N GLU A 444 28.30 31.05 0.40
CA GLU A 444 27.03 31.60 0.87
C GLU A 444 26.04 31.67 -0.31
N CYS A 445 24.75 31.40 -0.04
CA CYS A 445 23.68 31.52 -1.02
C CYS A 445 23.13 32.95 -1.00
N GLU A 446 23.46 33.76 -2.00
CA GLU A 446 22.89 35.09 -2.18
C GLU A 446 21.49 34.93 -2.79
N LYS A 447 20.45 35.17 -1.97
CA LYS A 447 19.05 35.04 -2.38
C LYS A 447 18.78 35.89 -3.63
N TRP A 448 18.20 35.26 -4.65
CA TRP A 448 17.69 35.93 -5.85
C TRP A 448 16.17 35.76 -5.97
N MET A 449 15.61 34.68 -5.41
CA MET A 449 14.19 34.40 -5.36
C MET A 449 13.84 33.75 -4.03
N GLU A 450 12.70 34.14 -3.45
CA GLU A 450 12.07 33.52 -2.30
C GLU A 450 10.56 33.46 -2.59
N ALA A 451 10.02 32.24 -2.66
CA ALA A 451 8.62 31.99 -2.96
C ALA A 451 8.01 31.12 -1.86
N ASN A 452 6.73 31.36 -1.56
CA ASN A 452 5.91 30.47 -0.75
C ASN A 452 4.81 29.90 -1.66
N LEU A 453 4.79 28.58 -1.83
CA LEU A 453 3.96 27.88 -2.81
C LEU A 453 2.95 26.99 -2.10
N VAL A 454 1.79 26.89 -2.71
CA VAL A 454 0.71 25.98 -2.33
C VAL A 454 0.81 24.77 -3.23
N THR A 455 1.30 23.67 -2.66
CA THR A 455 1.73 22.51 -3.43
C THR A 455 0.88 21.29 -3.08
N GLU A 456 0.41 20.58 -4.09
CA GLU A 456 -0.21 19.27 -3.99
C GLU A 456 0.73 18.23 -4.61
N VAL A 457 1.15 17.23 -3.85
CA VAL A 457 1.87 16.07 -4.36
C VAL A 457 0.88 14.91 -4.48
N GLN A 458 0.54 14.55 -5.71
CA GLN A 458 -0.33 13.43 -6.03
C GLN A 458 0.47 12.13 -6.10
N ILE A 459 -0.04 11.09 -5.47
CA ILE A 459 0.53 9.74 -5.48
C ILE A 459 -0.30 8.94 -6.47
N VAL A 460 0.31 8.54 -7.57
CA VAL A 460 -0.35 7.84 -8.67
C VAL A 460 0.18 6.42 -8.79
N VAL A 461 -0.70 5.47 -9.13
CA VAL A 461 -0.27 4.10 -9.45
C VAL A 461 0.01 4.01 -10.94
N SER A 462 1.26 3.77 -11.30
CA SER A 462 1.71 3.53 -12.67
C SER A 462 2.13 2.08 -12.84
N GLU A 463 1.95 1.53 -14.06
CA GLU A 463 2.29 0.14 -14.39
C GLU A 463 1.72 -0.91 -13.41
N GLY A 464 0.61 -0.59 -12.73
CA GLY A 464 -0.06 -1.44 -11.75
C GLY A 464 0.60 -1.50 -10.37
N SER A 465 1.93 -1.47 -10.25
CA SER A 465 2.62 -1.67 -8.95
C SER A 465 3.47 -0.49 -8.48
N LYS A 466 3.72 0.49 -9.36
CA LYS A 466 4.68 1.56 -9.10
C LYS A 466 3.99 2.80 -8.60
N LEU A 467 4.41 3.26 -7.43
CA LEU A 467 3.95 4.53 -6.89
C LEU A 467 4.81 5.65 -7.49
N GLY A 468 4.17 6.49 -8.29
CA GLY A 468 4.73 7.72 -8.84
C GLY A 468 4.26 8.94 -8.05
N PHE A 469 5.01 10.03 -8.16
CA PHE A 469 4.69 11.31 -7.53
C PHE A 469 4.55 12.39 -8.60
N GLU A 470 3.38 13.02 -8.66
CA GLU A 470 3.09 14.14 -9.54
C GLU A 470 2.92 15.41 -8.71
N LEU A 471 3.62 16.48 -9.09
CA LEU A 471 3.54 17.76 -8.40
C LEU A 471 2.55 18.67 -9.11
N LYS A 472 1.68 19.30 -8.34
CA LYS A 472 0.80 20.37 -8.79
C LYS A 472 0.97 21.58 -7.88
N ILE A 473 1.14 22.75 -8.46
CA ILE A 473 1.22 24.01 -7.72
C ILE A 473 -0.04 24.79 -8.06
N ASP A 474 -0.89 24.99 -7.06
CA ASP A 474 -2.21 25.59 -7.22
C ASP A 474 -2.19 27.10 -7.05
N ASP A 475 -1.31 27.58 -6.17
CA ASP A 475 -1.17 29.00 -5.84
C ASP A 475 0.23 29.27 -5.25
N GLY A 476 0.58 30.55 -5.08
CA GLY A 476 1.82 30.95 -4.42
C GLY A 476 1.99 32.46 -4.36
N ALA A 477 2.99 32.89 -3.61
CA ALA A 477 3.38 34.30 -3.50
C ALA A 477 4.90 34.45 -3.56
N LEU A 478 5.39 35.50 -4.23
CA LEU A 478 6.80 35.85 -4.23
C LEU A 478 7.08 36.76 -3.03
N LEU A 479 7.86 36.27 -2.08
CA LEU A 479 8.36 37.07 -0.97
C LEU A 479 9.50 37.98 -1.40
N TYR A 480 10.30 37.50 -2.36
CA TYR A 480 11.37 38.26 -2.97
C TYR A 480 11.66 37.74 -4.39
N TYR A 481 11.87 38.66 -5.34
CA TYR A 481 12.34 38.31 -6.68
C TYR A 481 13.25 39.41 -7.22
N GLY A 482 14.49 39.04 -7.56
CA GLY A 482 15.58 39.95 -7.90
C GLY A 482 15.61 40.44 -9.35
N SER A 483 14.52 40.26 -10.12
CA SER A 483 14.41 40.76 -11.49
C SER A 483 14.03 42.24 -11.51
N ASP A 484 14.72 43.04 -12.34
CA ASP A 484 14.38 44.44 -12.55
C ASP A 484 13.04 44.56 -13.27
N ASP A 485 12.75 43.65 -14.23
CA ASP A 485 11.47 43.59 -14.94
C ASP A 485 10.27 43.34 -13.99
N TYR A 486 10.45 42.55 -12.93
CA TYR A 486 9.44 42.37 -11.89
C TYR A 486 9.27 43.63 -11.03
N LEU A 487 10.38 44.25 -10.61
CA LEU A 487 10.36 45.47 -9.79
C LEU A 487 9.76 46.67 -10.52
N ASP A 488 9.96 46.75 -11.84
CA ASP A 488 9.39 47.79 -12.71
C ASP A 488 7.93 47.48 -13.11
N GLY A 489 7.41 46.29 -12.79
CA GLY A 489 6.04 45.85 -13.04
C GLY A 489 5.76 45.44 -14.49
N ASP A 490 6.81 45.13 -15.25
CA ASP A 490 6.72 44.62 -16.61
C ASP A 490 6.38 43.11 -16.64
N VAL A 491 6.66 42.40 -15.54
CA VAL A 491 6.28 41.00 -15.28
C VAL A 491 5.38 40.93 -14.05
N SER A 492 4.29 40.16 -14.13
CA SER A 492 3.38 39.94 -12.97
C SER A 492 3.79 38.73 -12.14
N GLU A 493 3.49 38.75 -10.83
CA GLU A 493 3.71 37.63 -9.91
C GLU A 493 3.07 36.33 -10.39
N GLU A 494 1.82 36.39 -10.84
CA GLU A 494 1.08 35.23 -11.38
C GLU A 494 1.84 34.54 -12.52
N GLU A 495 2.46 35.31 -13.41
CA GLU A 495 3.25 34.79 -14.55
C GLU A 495 4.52 34.06 -14.06
N VAL A 496 5.17 34.58 -13.03
CA VAL A 496 6.37 33.97 -12.44
C VAL A 496 6.00 32.71 -11.66
N ILE A 497 4.93 32.73 -10.86
CA ILE A 497 4.47 31.57 -10.09
C ILE A 497 4.02 30.44 -11.02
N GLU A 498 3.29 30.73 -12.10
CA GLU A 498 2.91 29.73 -13.11
C GLU A 498 4.15 29.12 -13.78
N ALA A 499 5.12 29.95 -14.18
CA ALA A 499 6.38 29.47 -14.78
C ALA A 499 7.21 28.64 -13.80
N LEU A 500 7.24 29.06 -12.53
CA LEU A 500 7.93 28.35 -11.45
C LEU A 500 7.28 26.98 -11.19
N GLY A 501 5.95 26.91 -11.23
CA GLY A 501 5.18 25.68 -11.13
C GLY A 501 5.58 24.65 -12.18
N ASN A 502 5.55 25.05 -13.45
CA ASN A 502 5.95 24.20 -14.58
C ASN A 502 7.41 23.72 -14.47
N TYR A 503 8.29 24.59 -13.97
CA TYR A 503 9.70 24.25 -13.76
C TYR A 503 9.87 23.21 -12.63
N LEU A 504 9.20 23.39 -11.50
CA LEU A 504 9.25 22.46 -10.37
C LEU A 504 8.65 21.10 -10.71
N GLU A 505 7.54 21.07 -11.45
CA GLU A 505 6.96 19.83 -11.99
C GLU A 505 7.97 19.10 -12.89
N THR A 506 8.67 19.82 -13.78
CA THR A 506 9.71 19.22 -14.63
C THR A 506 10.90 18.70 -13.83
N MET A 507 11.36 19.46 -12.82
CA MET A 507 12.45 19.06 -11.94
C MET A 507 12.11 17.83 -11.12
N LEU A 508 10.93 17.80 -10.49
CA LEU A 508 10.46 16.65 -9.74
C LEU A 508 10.11 15.48 -10.65
N GLY A 509 9.70 15.68 -11.90
CA GLY A 509 9.59 14.57 -12.85
C GLY A 509 10.95 13.90 -13.13
N LEU A 510 12.03 14.69 -13.20
CA LEU A 510 13.40 14.17 -13.37
C LEU A 510 13.93 13.46 -12.12
N ILE A 511 13.57 13.93 -10.93
CA ILE A 511 13.94 13.30 -9.65
C ILE A 511 13.02 12.11 -9.34
N GLY A 512 11.74 12.23 -9.65
CA GLY A 512 10.66 11.28 -9.41
C GLY A 512 10.80 10.00 -10.23
N GLY A 513 11.31 10.09 -11.47
CA GLY A 513 11.75 8.91 -12.21
C GLY A 513 12.89 8.11 -11.56
N VAL A 514 13.50 8.64 -10.48
CA VAL A 514 14.49 7.95 -9.63
C VAL A 514 13.88 7.53 -8.27
N ALA A 515 12.73 8.10 -7.89
CA ALA A 515 12.03 7.88 -6.62
C ALA A 515 10.76 7.03 -6.76
N GLU A 516 10.57 6.33 -7.88
CA GLU A 516 9.51 5.33 -8.04
C GLU A 516 9.68 4.23 -6.98
N ILE A 517 8.60 3.96 -6.23
CA ILE A 517 8.55 2.84 -5.29
C ILE A 517 7.84 1.69 -5.99
N ASP A 518 8.57 0.63 -6.32
CA ASP A 518 7.98 -0.59 -6.84
C ASP A 518 7.61 -1.52 -5.67
N LEU A 519 6.30 -1.66 -5.43
CA LEU A 519 5.78 -2.55 -4.39
C LEU A 519 6.08 -4.02 -4.68
N ALA A 520 6.21 -4.40 -5.95
CA ALA A 520 6.57 -5.76 -6.33
C ALA A 520 8.03 -6.08 -5.98
N GLU A 521 8.95 -5.11 -6.14
CA GLU A 521 10.33 -5.26 -5.69
C GLU A 521 10.42 -5.27 -4.16
N PHE A 522 9.64 -4.43 -3.47
CA PHE A 522 9.62 -4.40 -2.02
C PHE A 522 9.15 -5.74 -1.41
N LEU A 523 8.11 -6.35 -1.98
CA LEU A 523 7.53 -7.59 -1.47
C LEU A 523 8.21 -8.85 -2.03
N GLY A 524 8.78 -8.79 -3.24
CA GLY A 524 9.50 -9.90 -3.90
C GLY A 524 11.02 -9.92 -3.70
N GLY A 525 11.62 -8.81 -3.22
CA GLY A 525 13.07 -8.66 -3.00
C GLY A 525 13.59 -9.27 -1.69
N ALA A 526 12.70 -9.72 -0.80
CA ALA A 526 13.03 -10.39 0.45
C ALA A 526 13.39 -11.87 0.22
N GLY A 527 14.59 -12.08 -0.32
CA GLY A 527 15.46 -13.27 -0.24
C GLY A 527 14.86 -14.67 -0.01
N ASP A 528 15.14 -15.57 -0.97
CA ASP A 528 15.34 -17.02 -0.79
C ASP A 528 14.18 -17.79 -0.10
N SER A 529 12.95 -17.28 -0.22
CA SER A 529 11.77 -17.91 0.36
C SER A 529 11.45 -19.21 -0.39
N GLN A 530 11.51 -20.34 0.31
CA GLN A 530 11.11 -21.69 -0.15
C GLN A 530 9.59 -21.82 -0.44
N LEU A 531 8.86 -20.72 -0.58
CA LEU A 531 7.44 -20.77 -0.90
C LEU A 531 7.28 -20.88 -2.43
N PRO A 532 6.53 -21.88 -2.94
CA PRO A 532 6.37 -22.14 -4.38
C PRO A 532 5.35 -21.18 -5.01
N LEU A 533 5.40 -19.90 -4.66
CA LEU A 533 4.54 -18.87 -5.24
C LEU A 533 5.25 -18.23 -6.44
N GLU A 534 5.46 -19.03 -7.49
CA GLU A 534 6.06 -18.52 -8.73
C GLU A 534 5.08 -17.55 -9.42
N GLY A 535 5.62 -16.44 -9.95
CA GLY A 535 4.84 -15.49 -10.76
C GLY A 535 3.97 -14.51 -9.98
N LEU A 536 4.29 -14.22 -8.72
CA LEU A 536 3.69 -13.10 -7.99
C LEU A 536 3.93 -11.80 -8.79
N SER A 537 2.85 -11.12 -9.15
CA SER A 537 2.85 -9.86 -9.89
C SER A 537 1.77 -8.98 -9.28
N ILE A 538 2.20 -8.14 -8.35
CA ILE A 538 1.31 -7.27 -7.58
C ILE A 538 0.82 -6.15 -8.49
N SER A 539 -0.48 -5.85 -8.48
CA SER A 539 -0.99 -4.61 -9.04
C SER A 539 -2.15 -4.06 -8.23
N ILE A 540 -2.13 -2.76 -7.95
CA ILE A 540 -3.22 -2.01 -7.34
C ILE A 540 -4.07 -1.46 -8.49
N HIS A 541 -5.36 -1.76 -8.49
CA HIS A 541 -6.27 -1.31 -9.55
C HIS A 541 -7.43 -0.45 -9.05
N ASP A 542 -7.68 -0.41 -7.73
CA ASP A 542 -8.72 0.45 -7.16
C ASP A 542 -8.46 0.79 -5.68
N SER A 543 -9.11 1.86 -5.23
CA SER A 543 -9.20 2.30 -3.83
C SER A 543 -10.64 2.71 -3.57
N THR A 544 -11.26 2.19 -2.51
CA THR A 544 -12.66 2.49 -2.18
C THR A 544 -12.79 2.81 -0.71
N LYS A 545 -13.63 3.80 -0.37
CA LYS A 545 -13.89 4.13 1.03
C LYS A 545 -14.50 2.96 1.78
N MET A 546 -14.00 2.71 2.98
CA MET A 546 -14.56 1.70 3.86
C MET A 546 -15.83 2.23 4.54
N LEU A 547 -16.84 1.37 4.62
CA LEU A 547 -18.10 1.65 5.30
C LEU A 547 -18.20 0.82 6.57
N ASP A 548 -18.86 1.37 7.58
CA ASP A 548 -19.19 0.63 8.79
C ASP A 548 -20.41 -0.29 8.58
N SER A 549 -20.76 -1.06 9.62
CA SER A 549 -21.93 -1.97 9.58
C SER A 549 -23.28 -1.28 9.35
N SER A 550 -23.36 0.04 9.50
CA SER A 550 -24.55 0.85 9.26
C SER A 550 -24.58 1.48 7.85
N GLY A 551 -23.48 1.35 7.11
CA GLY A 551 -23.28 1.95 5.79
C GLY A 551 -22.77 3.39 5.84
N GLU A 552 -22.29 3.87 6.99
CA GLU A 552 -21.65 5.18 7.13
C GLU A 552 -20.15 5.07 6.79
N GLU A 553 -19.61 6.09 6.12
CA GLU A 553 -18.18 6.15 5.78
C GLU A 553 -17.32 6.19 7.04
N LEU A 554 -16.30 5.33 7.08
CA LEU A 554 -15.28 5.35 8.11
C LEU A 554 -14.23 6.42 7.73
N PRO A 555 -14.11 7.52 8.50
CA PRO A 555 -13.22 8.62 8.12
C PRO A 555 -11.79 8.14 7.91
N GLY A 556 -11.19 8.50 6.78
CA GLY A 556 -9.80 8.22 6.46
C GLY A 556 -9.46 6.76 6.18
N LEU A 557 -10.42 5.81 6.19
CA LEU A 557 -10.15 4.39 5.93
C LEU A 557 -10.60 3.97 4.52
N TYR A 558 -9.67 3.37 3.77
CA TYR A 558 -9.87 2.93 2.39
C TYR A 558 -9.46 1.47 2.21
N ALA A 559 -10.21 0.72 1.40
CA ALA A 559 -9.82 -0.60 0.93
C ALA A 559 -9.11 -0.48 -0.42
N LEU A 560 -7.85 -0.91 -0.46
CA LEU A 560 -7.11 -1.07 -1.70
C LEU A 560 -7.38 -2.44 -2.31
N SER A 561 -7.74 -2.45 -3.58
CA SER A 561 -7.95 -3.64 -4.39
C SER A 561 -6.65 -4.04 -5.08
N ILE A 562 -6.15 -5.23 -4.77
CA ILE A 562 -4.85 -5.73 -5.23
C ILE A 562 -5.03 -7.07 -5.95
N ASP A 563 -4.45 -7.17 -7.14
CA ASP A 563 -4.17 -8.44 -7.79
C ASP A 563 -2.77 -8.91 -7.40
N LEU A 564 -2.65 -10.14 -6.92
CA LEU A 564 -1.39 -10.78 -6.56
C LEU A 564 -0.76 -11.52 -7.75
N TRP A 565 -1.60 -11.93 -8.69
CA TRP A 565 -1.21 -12.58 -9.94
C TRP A 565 -1.94 -11.90 -11.08
N ASN A 566 -1.19 -11.30 -12.00
CA ASN A 566 -1.75 -10.88 -13.27
C ASN A 566 -2.25 -12.12 -14.00
N PRO A 567 -3.53 -12.19 -14.40
CA PRO A 567 -3.94 -13.22 -15.34
C PRO A 567 -3.08 -12.99 -16.57
N VAL A 568 -2.28 -13.99 -16.94
CA VAL A 568 -1.66 -13.99 -18.27
C VAL A 568 -2.83 -13.88 -19.22
N MET A 569 -3.10 -12.69 -19.72
CA MET A 569 -3.88 -12.54 -20.93
C MET A 569 -3.02 -13.23 -21.97
N GLU A 570 -3.26 -14.54 -22.17
CA GLU A 570 -2.92 -15.18 -23.42
C GLU A 570 -3.50 -14.27 -24.49
N SER A 571 -2.60 -13.49 -25.10
CA SER A 571 -2.95 -12.61 -26.20
C SER A 571 -3.67 -13.48 -27.20
N SER A 572 -4.95 -13.21 -27.41
CA SER A 572 -5.78 -13.85 -28.44
C SER A 572 -5.28 -13.60 -29.88
N GLU A 573 -4.01 -13.21 -30.06
CA GLU A 573 -3.37 -12.94 -31.35
C GLU A 573 -2.86 -14.21 -32.07
N ASP A 574 -2.85 -15.39 -31.44
CA ASP A 574 -2.32 -16.62 -32.07
C ASP A 574 -3.40 -17.59 -32.64
N LEU A 575 -4.63 -17.12 -32.88
CA LEU A 575 -5.68 -17.91 -33.56
C LEU A 575 -6.10 -17.39 -34.94
N GLU A 576 -5.26 -16.59 -35.59
CA GLU A 576 -5.33 -16.36 -37.05
C GLU A 576 -4.01 -16.72 -37.74
N ASP A 577 -3.83 -18.01 -38.04
CA ASP A 577 -3.16 -18.48 -39.28
C ASP A 577 -3.58 -19.91 -39.67
#